data_AF-A0A154PSN1-F1
#
_entry.id   AF-A0A154PSN1-F1
#
_cell.length_a   1.000
_cell.length_b   1.000
_cell.length_c   1.000
_cell.angle_alpha   90.00
_cell.angle_beta   90.00
_cell.angle_gamma   90.00
#
_symmetry.space_group_name_H-M   'P 1'
#
loop_
_entity.id
_entity.type
_entity.pdbx_description
1 polymer ?
#
loop_
_entity_poly.entity_id
_entity_poly.type
_entity_poly.pdbx_seq_one_letter_code
_entity_poly.pdbx_strand_id
1 'polypeptide(L)' 'MWLQHDGCPAHYARRVRDALNELYPNKWIGRGRLVSWPPRSPDTTPLNFFFWGALKNTVYQEVPTTPENMK' A
#
# COMPACT_ATOMS: atom_id res chain seq x y z
N MET A 1 0.53 -10.05 -12.77
CA MET A 1 0.21 -9.42 -11.48
C MET A 1 0.47 -7.92 -11.59
N TRP A 2 -0.45 -7.08 -11.12
CA TRP A 2 -0.25 -5.63 -11.00
C TRP A 2 0.10 -5.30 -9.54
N LEU A 3 0.99 -4.33 -9.32
CA LEU A 3 1.29 -3.80 -7.98
C LEU A 3 0.92 -2.32 -7.90
N GLN A 4 0.35 -1.89 -6.78
CA GLN A 4 -0.03 -0.50 -6.56
C GLN A 4 0.54 -0.03 -5.23
N HIS A 5 1.33 1.04 -5.26
CA HIS A 5 1.88 1.70 -4.07
C HIS A 5 1.20 3.04 -3.83
N ASP A 6 1.12 3.43 -2.56
CA ASP A 6 0.75 4.78 -2.17
C ASP A 6 1.89 5.79 -2.42
N GLY A 7 1.65 7.05 -2.08
CA GLY A 7 2.62 8.13 -2.24
C GLY A 7 3.70 8.22 -1.15
N CYS A 8 3.86 7.21 -0.27
CA CYS A 8 4.82 7.26 0.83
C CYS A 8 6.26 7.49 0.33
N PRO A 9 7.06 8.39 0.96
CA PRO A 9 8.43 8.66 0.51
C PRO A 9 9.33 7.43 0.40
N ALA A 10 9.16 6.44 1.27
CA ALA A 10 9.91 5.18 1.23
C ALA A 10 9.66 4.41 -0.08
N HIS A 11 8.43 4.42 -0.60
CA HIS A 11 8.07 3.76 -1.86
C HIS A 11 8.58 4.51 -3.10
N TYR A 12 8.94 5.79 -2.96
CA TYR A 12 9.48 6.60 -4.06
C TYR A 12 11.01 6.50 -4.22
N ALA A 13 11.71 5.89 -3.25
CA ALA A 13 13.15 5.71 -3.30
C ALA A 13 13.59 5.05 -4.62
N ARG A 14 14.70 5.50 -5.19
CA ARG A 14 15.20 5.01 -6.49
C ARG A 14 15.38 3.49 -6.50
N ARG A 15 16.00 2.93 -5.45
CA ARG A 15 16.20 1.48 -5.33
C ARG A 15 14.89 0.69 -5.38
N VAL A 16 13.82 1.22 -4.77
CA VAL A 16 12.49 0.60 -4.82
C VAL A 16 11.96 0.63 -6.25
N ARG A 17 12.01 1.79 -6.92
CA ARG A 17 11.52 1.93 -8.31
C ARG A 17 12.29 1.07 -9.31
N ASP A 18 13.60 0.89 -9.10
CA ASP A 18 14.46 0.02 -9.90
C ASP A 18 14.08 -1.45 -9.70
N ALA A 19 13.88 -1.90 -8.46
CA ALA A 19 13.39 -3.25 -8.19
C ALA A 19 11.99 -3.48 -8.79
N LEU A 20 11.09 -2.51 -8.71
CA LEU A 20 9.75 -2.62 -9.27
C LEU A 20 9.74 -2.64 -10.81
N ASN A 21 10.70 -1.98 -11.46
CA ASN A 21 10.91 -2.11 -12.91
C ASN A 21 11.24 -3.54 -13.31
N GLU A 22 12.09 -4.20 -12.53
CA GLU A 22 12.59 -5.55 -12.79
C GLU A 22 11.52 -6.60 -12.48
N LEU A 23 10.90 -6.51 -11.30
CA LEU A 23 9.92 -7.49 -10.81
C LEU A 23 8.54 -7.33 -11.45
N TYR A 24 8.15 -6.09 -11.80
CA TYR A 24 6.81 -5.76 -12.33
C TYR A 24 6.91 -4.84 -13.56
N PRO A 25 7.58 -5.26 -14.64
CA PRO A 25 7.81 -4.40 -15.81
C PRO A 25 6.47 -3.92 -16.39
N ASN A 26 6.30 -2.60 -16.45
CA ASN A 26 5.08 -1.91 -16.89
C ASN A 26 3.78 -2.33 -16.17
N LYS A 27 3.91 -2.96 -15.00
CA LYS A 27 2.79 -3.54 -14.23
C LYS A 27 2.78 -3.06 -12.78
N TRP A 28 3.28 -1.85 -12.54
CA TRP A 28 3.13 -1.22 -11.23
C TRP A 28 2.76 0.26 -11.34
N ILE A 29 1.95 0.70 -10.39
CA ILE A 29 1.39 2.04 -10.31
C ILE A 29 1.91 2.73 -9.04
N GLY A 30 2.34 3.98 -9.17
CA GLY A 30 2.83 4.76 -8.05
C GLY A 30 3.53 6.04 -8.50
N ARG A 31 4.15 6.74 -7.56
CA ARG A 31 4.80 8.04 -7.82
C ARG A 31 5.99 7.89 -8.78
N GLY A 32 6.01 8.69 -9.86
CA GLY A 32 7.09 8.70 -10.85
C GLY A 32 7.00 7.64 -11.95
N ARG A 33 5.79 7.15 -12.25
CA ARG A 33 5.47 6.26 -13.38
C ARG A 33 4.54 6.92 -14.40
N LEU A 34 4.34 6.21 -15.52
CA LEU A 34 3.47 6.61 -16.62
C LEU A 34 2.05 6.95 -16.15
N VAL A 35 1.51 6.15 -15.23
CA VAL A 35 0.28 6.47 -14.50
C VAL A 35 0.68 7.08 -13.16
N SER A 36 0.69 8.41 -13.10
CA SER A 36 1.00 9.14 -11.86
C SER A 36 -0.17 9.01 -10.89
N TRP A 37 0.13 8.60 -9.66
CA TRP A 37 -0.87 8.55 -8.60
C TRP A 37 -1.15 9.95 -8.01
N PRO A 38 -2.41 10.35 -7.83
CA PRO A 38 -2.73 11.60 -7.16
C PRO A 38 -2.26 11.58 -5.70
N PRO A 39 -1.68 12.68 -5.19
CA PRO A 39 -1.26 12.75 -3.80
C PRO A 39 -2.48 12.71 -2.87
N ARG A 40 -2.34 11.99 -1.74
CA ARG A 40 -3.36 11.92 -0.66
C ARG A 40 -4.72 11.33 -1.10
N SER A 41 -4.71 10.30 -1.94
CA SER A 41 -5.93 9.59 -2.36
C SER A 41 -6.02 8.18 -1.74
N PRO A 42 -6.30 8.05 -0.43
CA PRO A 42 -6.45 6.75 0.22
C PRO A 42 -7.68 5.97 -0.30
N ASP A 43 -8.68 6.66 -0.83
CA ASP A 43 -9.86 6.14 -1.50
C ASP A 43 -9.53 5.30 -2.75
N THR A 44 -8.37 5.52 -3.34
CA THR A 44 -7.97 4.86 -4.60
C THR A 44 -7.11 3.61 -4.40
N THR A 45 -6.66 3.31 -3.17
CA THR A 45 -5.92 2.07 -2.88
C THR A 45 -6.85 1.05 -2.22
N PRO A 46 -6.98 -0.19 -2.75
CA PRO A 46 -7.85 -1.21 -2.13
C PRO A 46 -7.51 -1.47 -0.67
N LEU A 47 -6.22 -1.35 -0.32
CA LEU A 47 -5.73 -1.49 1.04
C LEU A 47 -6.30 -0.41 1.97
N ASN A 48 -6.22 0.87 1.58
CA ASN A 48 -6.69 1.97 2.45
C ASN A 48 -8.21 2.17 2.37
N PHE A 49 -8.81 1.97 1.21
CA PHE A 49 -10.25 2.12 1.01
C PHE A 49 -11.06 1.05 1.76
N PHE A 50 -10.63 -0.21 1.68
CA PHE A 50 -11.40 -1.34 2.20
C PHE A 50 -10.64 -2.11 3.28
N PHE A 51 -9.48 -2.69 2.93
CA PHE A 51 -8.85 -3.72 3.75
C PHE A 51 -8.52 -3.25 5.16
N TRP A 52 -7.86 -2.10 5.33
CA TRP A 52 -7.49 -1.62 6.66
C TRP A 52 -8.68 -1.25 7.52
N GLY A 53 -9.77 -0.74 6.93
CA GLY A 53 -11.02 -0.47 7.63
C GLY A 53 -11.70 -1.76 8.11
N ALA A 54 -11.80 -2.75 7.22
CA ALA A 54 -12.35 -4.06 7.55
C ALA A 54 -11.50 -4.79 8.61
N LEU A 55 -10.18 -4.80 8.44
CA LEU A 55 -9.25 -5.42 9.38
C LEU A 55 -9.33 -4.76 10.75
N LYS A 56 -9.40 -3.43 10.81
CA LYS A 56 -9.61 -2.70 12.06
C LYS A 56 -10.88 -3.18 12.76
N ASN A 57 -12.00 -3.30 12.04
CA ASN A 57 -13.24 -3.76 12.65
C ASN A 57 -13.14 -5.19 13.21
N THR A 58 -12.33 -6.06 12.60
CA THR A 58 -12.07 -7.41 13.09
C THR A 58 -11.13 -7.42 14.31
N VAL A 59 -10.00 -6.72 14.23
CA VAL A 59 -8.97 -6.72 15.29
C VAL A 59 -9.49 -6.07 16.58
N TYR A 60 -10.33 -5.03 16.46
CA TYR A 60 -10.88 -4.34 17.63
C TYR A 60 -12.22 -4.91 18.12
N GLN A 61 -12.64 -6.10 17.66
CA GLN A 61 -13.77 -6.81 18.30
C GLN A 61 -13.43 -7.17 19.75
N GLU A 62 -12.18 -7.52 20.01
CA GLU A 62 -11.61 -7.68 21.35
C GLU A 62 -10.45 -6.69 21.48
N VAL A 63 -10.30 -6.04 22.63
CA VAL A 63 -9.21 -5.08 22.83
C VAL A 63 -7.90 -5.85 22.86
N PRO A 64 -6.96 -5.64 21.91
CA PRO A 64 -5.68 -6.31 21.95
C PRO A 64 -4.89 -5.83 23.17
N THR A 65 -4.39 -6.75 23.98
CA THR A 65 -3.62 -6.42 25.20
C THR A 65 -2.12 -6.70 25.06
N THR A 66 -1.76 -7.56 24.11
CA THR A 66 -0.37 -7.91 23.79
C THR A 66 -0.14 -7.90 22.27
N PRO A 67 1.12 -7.81 21.82
CA PRO A 67 1.46 -7.96 20.40
C PRO A 67 0.97 -9.29 19.81
N GLU A 68 0.91 -10.36 20.61
CA GLU A 68 0.39 -11.66 20.20
C GLU A 68 -1.09 -11.60 19.82
N ASN A 69 -1.88 -10.70 20.42
CA ASN A 69 -3.28 -10.49 20.06
C ASN A 69 -3.45 -9.70 18.74
N MET A 70 -2.38 -9.11 18.20
CA MET A 70 -2.41 -8.31 16.97
C MET A 70 -1.73 -9.01 15.77
N LYS A 71 -1.25 -10.24 15.95
CA LYS A 71 -0.63 -11.06 14.89
C LYS A 71 -1.70 -11.74 14.04
#